data_AF-A0A7S1TWT1-F1
#
_entry.id   AF-A0A7S1TWT1-F1
#
_cell.length_a   1.000
_cell.length_b   1.000
_cell.length_c   1.000
_cell.angle_alpha   90.00
_cell.angle_beta   90.00
_cell.angle_gamma   90.00
#
_symmetry.space_group_name_H-M   'P 1'
#
loop_
_entity.id
_entity.type
_entity.pdbx_description
1 polymer ?
#
loop_
_entity_poly.entity_id
_entity_poly.type
_entity_poly.pdbx_seq_one_letter_code
_entity_poly.pdbx_strand_id
1 'polypeptide(L)'
;MAEMMETEKPALTEVQQTFMGITGAGEIAARQHLEAAGGNLDLAVSLFFDGGGAATEMGPPRSQNVPIEPWGTAILPDGAMDLLGGHSGKPLWHDVIWGGAVAPPSWLEQDLAFQTGNPAPFSSVGFVQRKNGPCGVLAVINAVLVAQCRLKPGWGPTYQPTDVDIAQALAAILQTVAAGSGGVVQLCAWEGAVGGEVAINAVQIGPQLEQSLMQLLPSFKAPGGVLLLVYCCVVTRGAENIQSDVRGSGGEPPLIVAPYALCTSEIVALMLKGVADGNVSAYSPTGGAKISWHNGSAYALPIGMLSALEYPEFEGAAGGSHLPLADELKSPTTPVWIIHSSTHFTFAFCPSDSLDQQVLSDAPGEFELYHWNGLPPGGPVMTCLRVNASGGACKPAPAVHTEGVSQYYKPIVNHANGSEIDSVVQAHPADKAAAPRAWHTWRFEVVLATEDAAVEGNPRPAGMPLPQLFKLPATGPDPRAPWRCATCYATRFRTMNFGLNEAGTEVCSTCGQAPSLGGFSIWVPYSELPRGQQGIVSRRHAPKIISILHTKWPGATMQWRGNPPSV
;
A
#
# COMPACT_ATOMS: atom_id res chain seq x y z
N MET A 1 -36.54 -40.45 17.62
CA MET A 1 -36.40 -39.41 16.59
C MET A 1 -35.98 -38.13 17.29
N ALA A 2 -34.67 -37.93 17.42
CA ALA A 2 -34.10 -36.69 17.92
C ALA A 2 -33.41 -36.04 16.72
N GLU A 3 -34.10 -35.12 16.05
CA GLU A 3 -33.51 -34.26 15.04
C GLU A 3 -32.62 -33.24 15.76
N MET A 4 -31.31 -33.36 15.52
CA MET A 4 -30.35 -32.31 15.85
C MET A 4 -30.63 -31.13 14.94
N MET A 5 -31.03 -29.99 15.52
CA MET A 5 -30.95 -28.70 14.85
C MET A 5 -29.47 -28.40 14.58
N GLU A 6 -29.05 -28.61 13.34
CA GLU A 6 -27.84 -28.02 12.79
C GLU A 6 -28.00 -26.51 12.82
N THR A 7 -27.35 -25.85 13.78
CA THR A 7 -27.22 -24.38 13.76
C THR A 7 -26.37 -24.02 12.54
N GLU A 8 -26.99 -23.42 11.53
CA GLU A 8 -26.28 -22.85 10.38
C GLU A 8 -25.14 -21.96 10.87
N LYS A 9 -23.90 -22.32 10.50
CA LYS A 9 -22.74 -21.46 10.74
C LYS A 9 -22.95 -20.14 9.98
N PRO A 10 -22.74 -18.97 10.62
CA PRO A 10 -22.85 -17.69 9.94
C PRO A 10 -21.85 -17.63 8.78
N ALA A 11 -22.34 -17.29 7.58
CA ALA A 11 -21.53 -17.18 6.38
C ALA A 11 -20.32 -16.24 6.59
N LEU A 12 -19.17 -16.65 6.07
CA LEU A 12 -17.94 -15.85 6.09
C LEU A 12 -18.14 -14.56 5.29
N THR A 13 -17.69 -13.44 5.85
CA THR A 13 -17.66 -12.15 5.14
C THR A 13 -16.61 -12.16 4.03
N GLU A 14 -16.80 -11.35 2.98
CA GLU A 14 -15.84 -11.19 1.86
C GLU A 14 -14.43 -10.87 2.38
N VAL A 15 -14.31 -10.00 3.40
CA VAL A 15 -13.03 -9.63 4.01
C VAL A 15 -12.37 -10.80 4.76
N GLN A 16 -13.16 -11.68 5.40
CA GLN A 16 -12.61 -12.91 6.01
C GLN A 16 -12.10 -13.88 4.95
N GLN A 17 -12.81 -14.02 3.83
CA GLN A 17 -12.35 -14.86 2.72
C GLN A 17 -11.05 -14.32 2.11
N THR A 18 -10.95 -13.00 1.91
CA THR A 18 -9.74 -12.36 1.40
C THR A 18 -8.58 -12.50 2.40
N PHE A 19 -8.82 -12.28 3.69
CA PHE A 19 -7.82 -12.51 4.73
C PHE A 19 -7.30 -13.95 4.72
N MET A 20 -8.21 -14.94 4.70
CA MET A 20 -7.84 -16.35 4.63
C MET A 20 -7.09 -16.68 3.34
N GLY A 21 -7.47 -16.06 2.22
CA GLY A 21 -6.78 -16.20 0.93
C GLY A 21 -5.37 -15.61 0.94
N ILE A 22 -5.15 -14.51 1.67
CA ILE A 22 -3.84 -13.86 1.80
C ILE A 22 -2.94 -14.61 2.80
N THR A 23 -3.50 -15.06 3.92
CA THR A 23 -2.72 -15.56 5.07
C THR A 23 -2.65 -17.07 5.19
N GLY A 24 -3.57 -17.82 4.55
CA GLY A 24 -3.75 -19.26 4.78
C GLY A 24 -4.37 -19.61 6.14
N ALA A 25 -4.80 -18.62 6.92
CA ALA A 25 -5.36 -18.82 8.24
C ALA A 25 -6.75 -19.48 8.22
N GLY A 26 -7.10 -20.20 9.30
CA GLY A 26 -8.46 -20.71 9.51
C GLY A 26 -9.46 -19.60 9.86
N GLU A 27 -10.77 -19.89 9.72
CA GLU A 27 -11.87 -18.94 9.96
C GLU A 27 -11.80 -18.23 11.33
N ILE A 28 -11.40 -18.95 12.39
CA ILE A 28 -11.28 -18.40 13.74
C ILE A 28 -10.18 -17.34 13.81
N ALA A 29 -9.00 -17.66 13.27
CA ALA A 29 -7.89 -16.72 13.21
C ALA A 29 -8.25 -15.51 12.33
N ALA A 30 -8.95 -15.71 11.22
CA ALA A 30 -9.44 -14.63 10.37
C ALA A 30 -10.39 -13.68 11.12
N ARG A 31 -11.34 -14.22 11.88
CA ARG A 31 -12.24 -13.40 12.73
C ARG A 31 -11.44 -12.60 13.76
N GLN A 32 -10.55 -13.25 14.50
CA GLN A 32 -9.81 -12.63 15.59
C GLN A 32 -8.87 -11.51 15.11
N HIS A 33 -8.13 -11.74 14.03
CA HIS A 33 -7.19 -10.75 13.51
C HIS A 33 -7.90 -9.59 12.83
N LEU A 34 -8.99 -9.86 12.09
CA LEU A 34 -9.81 -8.80 11.54
C LEU A 34 -10.51 -7.99 12.63
N GLU A 35 -10.99 -8.62 13.70
CA GLU A 35 -11.58 -7.91 14.84
C GLU A 35 -10.55 -7.05 15.59
N ALA A 36 -9.37 -7.61 15.87
CA ALA A 36 -8.25 -6.89 16.49
C ALA A 36 -7.77 -5.70 15.62
N ALA A 37 -7.85 -5.85 14.30
CA ALA A 37 -7.55 -4.78 13.35
C ALA A 37 -8.73 -3.82 13.07
N GLY A 38 -9.85 -3.92 13.81
CA GLY A 38 -11.03 -3.08 13.61
C GLY A 38 -11.69 -3.24 12.22
N GLY A 39 -11.51 -4.41 11.61
CA GLY A 39 -11.96 -4.77 10.26
C GLY A 39 -10.98 -4.39 9.14
N ASN A 40 -9.78 -3.89 9.46
CA ASN A 40 -8.76 -3.53 8.47
C ASN A 40 -7.95 -4.77 8.03
N LEU A 41 -8.11 -5.18 6.78
CA LEU A 41 -7.47 -6.36 6.21
C LEU A 41 -5.93 -6.31 6.29
N ASP A 42 -5.31 -5.20 5.90
CA ASP A 42 -3.84 -5.12 5.85
C ASP A 42 -3.22 -5.15 7.25
N LEU A 43 -3.83 -4.44 8.20
CA LEU A 43 -3.41 -4.48 9.59
C LEU A 43 -3.64 -5.87 10.18
N ALA A 44 -4.75 -6.53 9.87
CA ALA A 44 -4.99 -7.90 10.30
C ALA A 44 -3.91 -8.84 9.73
N VAL A 45 -3.57 -8.68 8.45
CA VAL A 45 -2.58 -9.50 7.75
C VAL A 45 -1.19 -9.26 8.36
N SER A 46 -0.82 -8.01 8.62
CA SER A 46 0.40 -7.64 9.35
C SER A 46 0.41 -8.28 10.73
N LEU A 47 -0.62 -8.06 11.55
CA LEU A 47 -0.74 -8.63 12.90
C LEU A 47 -0.64 -10.16 12.90
N PHE A 48 -1.19 -10.83 11.90
CA PHE A 48 -1.11 -12.29 11.77
C PHE A 48 0.31 -12.78 11.49
N PHE A 49 1.08 -12.05 10.69
CA PHE A 49 2.47 -12.41 10.38
C PHE A 49 3.45 -11.98 11.47
N ASP A 50 3.26 -10.80 12.05
CA ASP A 50 4.06 -10.28 13.16
C ASP A 50 3.85 -11.11 14.44
N GLY A 51 2.66 -11.70 14.60
CA GLY A 51 2.30 -12.56 15.73
C GLY A 51 2.81 -14.00 15.67
N GLY A 52 3.59 -14.36 14.64
CA GLY A 52 4.01 -15.75 14.40
C GLY A 52 2.84 -16.59 13.93
N GLY A 53 2.58 -16.55 12.61
CA GLY A 53 1.47 -17.23 11.95
C GLY A 53 1.21 -18.64 12.49
N ALA A 54 -0.08 -18.96 12.69
CA ALA A 54 -0.56 -20.15 13.37
C ALA A 54 0.30 -21.41 13.08
N ALA A 55 1.15 -21.76 14.04
CA ALA A 55 1.85 -23.02 14.05
C ALA A 55 0.81 -24.15 14.01
N THR A 56 0.98 -25.05 13.03
CA THR A 56 0.26 -26.32 12.97
C THR A 56 0.42 -27.08 14.29
N GLU A 57 -0.68 -27.70 14.71
CA GLU A 57 -0.86 -28.43 15.98
C GLU A 57 0.37 -29.26 16.36
N MET A 58 1.05 -28.88 17.46
CA MET A 58 1.87 -29.79 18.25
C MET A 58 1.48 -29.64 19.72
N GLY A 59 1.43 -30.79 20.42
CA GLY A 59 0.71 -31.02 21.67
C GLY A 59 1.18 -30.23 22.90
N PRO A 60 0.63 -30.55 24.10
CA PRO A 60 0.55 -29.61 25.21
C PRO A 60 1.93 -29.29 25.82
N PRO A 61 2.06 -28.09 26.43
CA PRO A 61 3.35 -27.52 26.79
C PRO A 61 3.93 -28.19 28.03
N ARG A 62 5.23 -28.51 27.99
CA ARG A 62 6.01 -28.71 29.21
C ARG A 62 6.55 -27.36 29.67
N SER A 63 6.10 -26.96 30.85
CA SER A 63 6.58 -25.84 31.65
C SER A 63 8.08 -25.93 31.89
N GLN A 64 8.81 -24.82 31.76
CA GLN A 64 9.80 -24.38 32.75
C GLN A 64 10.23 -22.92 32.51
N ASN A 65 10.10 -22.12 33.57
CA ASN A 65 10.54 -20.75 33.70
C ASN A 65 12.06 -20.62 33.52
N VAL A 66 12.53 -19.64 32.73
CA VAL A 66 13.85 -19.01 32.89
C VAL A 66 13.73 -17.50 32.58
N PRO A 67 14.41 -16.60 33.33
CA PRO A 67 14.13 -15.15 33.33
C PRO A 67 14.70 -14.40 32.12
N ILE A 68 14.06 -13.27 31.81
CA ILE A 68 14.48 -12.28 30.80
C ILE A 68 15.52 -11.35 31.42
N GLU A 69 16.70 -11.20 30.80
CA GLU A 69 17.64 -10.10 31.04
C GLU A 69 18.45 -9.72 29.76
N PRO A 70 19.02 -8.50 29.69
CA PRO A 70 18.95 -7.64 28.50
C PRO A 70 20.15 -7.72 27.54
N TRP A 71 19.83 -7.42 26.27
CA TRP A 71 20.68 -6.99 25.14
C TRP A 71 22.14 -6.68 25.52
N GLY A 72 23.01 -7.69 25.35
CA GLY A 72 24.45 -7.59 25.49
C GLY A 72 25.15 -8.01 24.19
N THR A 73 25.98 -7.12 23.70
CA THR A 73 26.97 -7.29 22.63
C THR A 73 27.81 -8.56 22.82
N ALA A 74 27.67 -9.53 21.92
CA ALA A 74 28.58 -10.67 21.83
C ALA A 74 29.69 -10.38 20.82
N ILE A 75 30.91 -10.26 21.34
CA ILE A 75 32.15 -10.37 20.56
C ILE A 75 32.16 -11.79 19.95
N LEU A 76 32.11 -11.87 18.63
CA LEU A 76 32.17 -13.15 17.91
C LEU A 76 33.59 -13.74 18.00
N PRO A 77 33.75 -15.06 18.17
CA PRO A 77 35.05 -15.70 18.11
C PRO A 77 35.62 -15.64 16.69
N ASP A 78 36.95 -15.49 16.60
CA ASP A 78 37.68 -15.57 15.33
C ASP A 78 37.30 -16.86 14.58
N GLY A 79 36.61 -16.68 13.44
CA GLY A 79 36.11 -17.77 12.59
C GLY A 79 34.62 -17.72 12.22
N ALA A 80 33.81 -16.83 12.79
CA ALA A 80 32.36 -16.76 12.52
C ALA A 80 31.96 -15.87 11.32
N MET A 81 32.63 -16.02 10.16
CA MET A 81 32.24 -15.41 8.88
C MET A 81 31.48 -16.37 7.96
N ASP A 82 30.94 -17.47 8.51
CA ASP A 82 30.30 -18.56 7.74
C ASP A 82 28.80 -18.76 8.05
N LEU A 83 28.14 -17.81 8.72
CA LEU A 83 26.72 -17.92 9.11
C LEU A 83 25.76 -16.99 8.34
N LEU A 84 26.20 -16.40 7.22
CA LEU A 84 25.33 -15.69 6.25
C LEU A 84 25.54 -16.15 4.79
N GLY A 85 26.21 -17.28 4.56
CA GLY A 85 26.74 -17.63 3.24
C GLY A 85 26.54 -19.08 2.84
N GLY A 86 25.30 -19.53 2.68
CA GLY A 86 25.04 -20.71 1.85
C GLY A 86 25.28 -20.34 0.39
N HIS A 87 26.44 -20.69 -0.19
CA HIS A 87 26.63 -20.55 -1.63
C HIS A 87 25.65 -21.50 -2.31
N SER A 88 24.59 -20.94 -2.89
CA SER A 88 23.54 -21.68 -3.63
C SER A 88 24.09 -22.36 -4.90
N GLY A 89 25.40 -22.25 -5.17
CA GLY A 89 26.02 -22.59 -6.45
C GLY A 89 25.57 -21.67 -7.59
N LYS A 90 24.70 -20.69 -7.32
CA LYS A 90 24.19 -19.72 -8.30
C LYS A 90 25.05 -18.46 -8.30
N PRO A 91 25.03 -17.67 -9.38
CA PRO A 91 25.77 -16.41 -9.45
C PRO A 91 25.27 -15.38 -8.42
N LEU A 92 26.14 -14.44 -8.02
CA LEU A 92 25.81 -13.37 -7.05
C LEU A 92 24.55 -12.57 -7.42
N TRP A 93 24.31 -12.32 -8.71
CA TRP A 93 23.12 -11.60 -9.18
C TRP A 93 21.82 -12.35 -8.85
N HIS A 94 21.85 -13.68 -8.78
CA HIS A 94 20.70 -14.48 -8.39
C HIS A 94 20.45 -14.38 -6.89
N ASP A 95 21.50 -14.44 -6.07
CA ASP A 95 21.39 -14.37 -4.62
C ASP A 95 20.90 -12.99 -4.15
N VAL A 96 21.24 -11.91 -4.84
CA VAL A 96 20.66 -10.58 -4.55
C VAL A 96 19.15 -10.53 -4.76
N ILE A 97 18.62 -11.32 -5.71
CA ILE A 97 17.18 -11.36 -5.99
C ILE A 97 16.45 -12.27 -5.01
N TRP A 98 17.04 -13.42 -4.67
CA TRP A 98 16.34 -14.52 -4.01
C TRP A 98 16.90 -14.95 -2.64
N GLY A 99 18.03 -14.39 -2.20
CA GLY A 99 18.65 -14.76 -0.93
C GLY A 99 19.10 -16.22 -0.90
N GLY A 100 19.53 -16.76 -2.04
CA GLY A 100 19.89 -18.18 -2.21
C GLY A 100 18.70 -19.13 -2.45
N ALA A 101 17.45 -18.65 -2.40
CA ALA A 101 16.27 -19.45 -2.74
C ALA A 101 16.11 -19.63 -4.25
N VAL A 102 15.36 -20.65 -4.67
CA VAL A 102 14.98 -20.85 -6.08
C VAL A 102 13.79 -19.95 -6.42
N ALA A 103 13.76 -19.42 -7.64
CA ALA A 103 12.62 -18.65 -8.15
C ALA A 103 11.31 -19.47 -8.04
N PRO A 104 10.25 -18.93 -7.41
CA PRO A 104 9.03 -19.67 -7.19
C PRO A 104 8.14 -19.70 -8.44
N PRO A 105 7.13 -20.60 -8.49
CA PRO A 105 6.24 -20.73 -9.64
C PRO A 105 5.52 -19.43 -10.02
N SER A 106 5.23 -18.54 -9.07
CA SER A 106 4.60 -17.25 -9.37
C SER A 106 5.41 -16.36 -10.30
N TRP A 107 6.73 -16.53 -10.35
CA TRP A 107 7.63 -15.81 -11.24
C TRP A 107 7.99 -16.63 -12.49
N LEU A 108 8.15 -17.95 -12.36
CA LEU A 108 8.45 -18.85 -13.48
C LEU A 108 7.26 -19.03 -14.45
N GLU A 109 6.03 -18.89 -13.97
CA GLU A 109 4.83 -19.01 -14.81
C GLU A 109 4.38 -17.67 -15.41
N GLN A 110 4.89 -16.54 -14.90
CA GLN A 110 4.42 -15.22 -15.30
C GLN A 110 4.95 -14.84 -16.69
N ASP A 111 4.01 -14.55 -17.59
CA ASP A 111 4.22 -14.12 -18.97
C ASP A 111 3.84 -12.64 -19.16
N LEU A 112 4.01 -12.11 -20.39
CA LEU A 112 3.49 -10.81 -20.82
C LEU A 112 2.22 -10.98 -21.67
N ALA A 113 1.21 -11.62 -21.09
CA ALA A 113 -0.09 -11.80 -21.73
C ALA A 113 -1.04 -10.64 -21.41
N PHE A 114 -1.63 -10.02 -22.43
CA PHE A 114 -2.71 -9.05 -22.25
C PHE A 114 -4.04 -9.74 -21.95
N GLN A 115 -4.96 -9.00 -21.33
CA GLN A 115 -6.34 -9.43 -21.24
C GLN A 115 -7.00 -9.46 -22.62
N THR A 116 -7.59 -10.60 -22.97
CA THR A 116 -8.32 -10.79 -24.23
C THR A 116 -9.82 -10.87 -24.01
N GLY A 117 -10.61 -10.41 -24.98
CA GLY A 117 -12.06 -10.62 -25.03
C GLY A 117 -12.90 -9.79 -24.04
N ASN A 118 -12.29 -8.85 -23.31
CA ASN A 118 -13.02 -7.90 -22.47
C ASN A 118 -13.36 -6.65 -23.31
N PRO A 119 -14.64 -6.24 -23.42
CA PRO A 119 -15.03 -5.05 -24.17
C PRO A 119 -14.78 -3.74 -23.41
N ALA A 120 -14.33 -3.78 -22.15
CA ALA A 120 -14.09 -2.58 -21.37
C ALA A 120 -12.99 -1.71 -22.01
N PRO A 121 -13.18 -0.38 -22.07
CA PRO A 121 -12.19 0.57 -22.56
C PRO A 121 -10.81 0.32 -21.95
N PHE A 122 -9.79 0.29 -22.80
CA PHE A 122 -8.38 0.11 -22.46
C PHE A 122 -8.05 -1.21 -21.75
N SER A 123 -8.95 -2.19 -21.70
CA SER A 123 -8.63 -3.49 -21.08
C SER A 123 -7.52 -4.25 -21.80
N SER A 124 -7.30 -3.98 -23.10
CA SER A 124 -6.26 -4.58 -23.93
C SER A 124 -4.85 -4.06 -23.68
N VAL A 125 -4.66 -3.01 -22.86
CA VAL A 125 -3.32 -2.47 -22.55
C VAL A 125 -2.75 -2.95 -21.22
N GLY A 126 -3.48 -3.77 -20.48
CA GLY A 126 -3.07 -4.30 -19.18
C GLY A 126 -2.61 -5.76 -19.23
N PHE A 127 -1.41 -6.04 -18.72
CA PHE A 127 -0.94 -7.41 -18.53
C PHE A 127 -1.68 -8.14 -17.41
N VAL A 128 -2.04 -9.40 -17.65
CA VAL A 128 -2.66 -10.29 -16.66
C VAL A 128 -1.59 -10.80 -15.70
N GLN A 129 -1.87 -10.68 -14.41
CA GLN A 129 -1.02 -11.27 -13.37
C GLN A 129 -1.58 -12.62 -12.97
N ARG A 130 -0.74 -13.67 -13.02
CA ARG A 130 -1.18 -15.04 -12.77
C ARG A 130 -1.32 -15.33 -11.27
N LYS A 131 -0.31 -14.92 -10.49
CA LYS A 131 -0.17 -15.20 -9.06
C LYS A 131 0.44 -14.00 -8.35
N ASN A 132 0.37 -13.96 -7.02
CA ASN A 132 1.02 -12.89 -6.24
C ASN A 132 2.55 -12.91 -6.42
N GLY A 133 3.18 -11.72 -6.42
CA GLY A 133 4.64 -11.58 -6.53
C GLY A 133 5.11 -10.55 -7.57
N PRO A 134 4.94 -10.80 -8.89
CA PRO A 134 5.53 -9.97 -9.95
C PRO A 134 4.80 -8.63 -10.22
N CYS A 135 3.88 -8.22 -9.35
CA CYS A 135 3.02 -7.05 -9.58
C CYS A 135 3.77 -5.74 -9.81
N GLY A 136 4.86 -5.49 -9.07
CA GLY A 136 5.67 -4.28 -9.23
C GLY A 136 6.31 -4.18 -10.61
N VAL A 137 6.89 -5.28 -11.09
CA VAL A 137 7.49 -5.37 -12.43
C VAL A 137 6.43 -5.19 -13.51
N LEU A 138 5.29 -5.88 -13.40
CA LEU A 138 4.18 -5.73 -14.34
C LEU A 138 3.61 -4.29 -14.36
N ALA A 139 3.53 -3.63 -13.20
CA ALA A 139 3.07 -2.25 -13.11
C ALA A 139 4.03 -1.29 -13.83
N VAL A 140 5.34 -1.48 -13.69
CA VAL A 140 6.35 -0.69 -14.42
C VAL A 140 6.22 -0.91 -15.93
N ILE A 141 6.19 -2.17 -16.41
CA ILE A 141 6.10 -2.45 -17.85
C ILE A 141 4.82 -1.85 -18.44
N ASN A 142 3.67 -2.04 -17.78
CA ASN A 142 2.41 -1.44 -18.22
C ASN A 142 2.48 0.09 -18.27
N ALA A 143 3.02 0.73 -17.22
CA ALA A 143 3.12 2.17 -17.15
C ALA A 143 3.99 2.75 -18.28
N VAL A 144 5.16 2.15 -18.52
CA VAL A 144 6.06 2.55 -19.60
C VAL A 144 5.40 2.33 -20.97
N LEU A 145 4.77 1.16 -21.17
CA LEU A 145 4.06 0.84 -22.40
C LEU A 145 2.96 1.87 -22.70
N VAL A 146 2.11 2.17 -21.72
CA VAL A 146 1.00 3.12 -21.89
C VAL A 146 1.50 4.55 -22.08
N ALA A 147 2.55 4.96 -21.36
CA ALA A 147 3.18 6.27 -21.57
C ALA A 147 3.69 6.47 -23.00
N GLN A 148 4.17 5.40 -23.66
CA GLN A 148 4.59 5.45 -25.06
C GLN A 148 3.42 5.33 -26.05
N CYS A 149 2.50 4.38 -25.81
CA CYS A 149 1.39 4.10 -26.72
C CYS A 149 0.39 5.26 -26.83
N ARG A 150 0.20 6.03 -25.76
CA ARG A 150 -0.73 7.18 -25.78
C ARG A 150 -0.38 8.26 -26.81
N LEU A 151 0.91 8.40 -27.09
CA LEU A 151 1.44 9.35 -28.07
C LEU A 151 1.30 8.86 -29.52
N LYS A 152 0.84 7.61 -29.74
CA LYS A 152 0.76 7.00 -31.07
C LYS A 152 -0.56 7.32 -31.76
N PRO A 153 -0.56 7.47 -33.10
CA PRO A 153 -1.81 7.58 -33.86
C PRO A 153 -2.74 6.39 -33.59
N GLY A 154 -4.03 6.68 -33.42
CA GLY A 154 -5.04 5.65 -33.14
C GLY A 154 -5.13 5.22 -31.68
N TRP A 155 -4.40 5.88 -30.76
CA TRP A 155 -4.63 5.71 -29.34
C TRP A 155 -6.10 6.00 -28.96
N GLY A 156 -6.67 5.12 -28.15
CA GLY A 156 -8.06 5.21 -27.72
C GLY A 156 -8.53 3.93 -27.02
N PRO A 157 -9.82 3.87 -26.62
CA PRO A 157 -10.39 2.80 -25.80
C PRO A 157 -10.20 1.36 -26.32
N THR A 158 -9.95 1.18 -27.61
CA THR A 158 -9.79 -0.14 -28.25
C THR A 158 -8.36 -0.40 -28.70
N TYR A 159 -7.40 0.43 -28.28
CA TYR A 159 -6.00 0.31 -28.70
C TYR A 159 -5.41 -1.02 -28.23
N GLN A 160 -4.72 -1.72 -29.14
CA GLN A 160 -4.06 -2.99 -28.85
C GLN A 160 -2.56 -2.80 -29.05
N PRO A 161 -1.75 -2.96 -27.99
CA PRO A 161 -0.30 -2.90 -28.11
C PRO A 161 0.21 -3.99 -29.06
N THR A 162 1.09 -3.59 -29.96
CA THR A 162 1.82 -4.44 -30.89
C THR A 162 3.09 -4.98 -30.24
N ASP A 163 3.69 -5.99 -30.87
CA ASP A 163 5.00 -6.52 -30.44
C ASP A 163 6.11 -5.46 -30.45
N VAL A 164 6.04 -4.50 -31.38
CA VAL A 164 6.95 -3.35 -31.42
C VAL A 164 6.76 -2.45 -30.19
N ASP A 165 5.53 -2.22 -29.77
CA ASP A 165 5.24 -1.40 -28.58
C ASP A 165 5.80 -2.06 -27.31
N ILE A 166 5.64 -3.37 -27.17
CA ILE A 166 6.19 -4.13 -26.04
C ILE A 166 7.72 -4.06 -26.06
N ALA A 167 8.36 -4.33 -27.19
CA ALA A 167 9.82 -4.29 -27.31
C ALA A 167 10.39 -2.89 -27.00
N GLN A 168 9.72 -1.82 -27.43
CA GLN A 168 10.11 -0.44 -27.12
C GLN A 168 9.97 -0.11 -25.63
N ALA A 169 8.93 -0.61 -24.96
CA ALA A 169 8.76 -0.46 -23.52
C ALA A 169 9.88 -1.18 -22.74
N LEU A 170 10.18 -2.43 -23.10
CA LEU A 170 11.29 -3.19 -22.51
C LEU A 170 12.65 -2.52 -22.78
N ALA A 171 12.86 -2.00 -24.00
CA ALA A 171 14.07 -1.29 -24.35
C ALA A 171 14.25 -0.03 -23.50
N ALA A 172 13.20 0.77 -23.29
CA ALA A 172 13.27 1.98 -22.48
C ALA A 172 13.67 1.69 -21.02
N ILE A 173 13.10 0.64 -20.43
CA ILE A 173 13.47 0.17 -19.08
C ILE A 173 14.95 -0.23 -19.05
N LEU A 174 15.40 -1.06 -19.98
CA LEU A 174 16.79 -1.54 -20.00
C LEU A 174 17.81 -0.45 -20.31
N GLN A 175 17.46 0.52 -21.17
CA GLN A 175 18.29 1.71 -21.41
C GLN A 175 18.46 2.55 -20.16
N THR A 176 17.39 2.70 -19.37
CA THR A 176 17.41 3.41 -18.08
C THR A 176 18.40 2.77 -17.11
N VAL A 177 18.41 1.43 -17.04
CA VAL A 177 19.35 0.67 -16.20
C VAL A 177 20.80 0.74 -16.74
N ALA A 178 20.97 0.68 -18.07
CA ALA A 178 22.28 0.73 -18.70
C ALA A 178 22.94 2.11 -18.66
N ALA A 179 22.18 3.19 -18.47
CA ALA A 179 22.72 4.55 -18.36
C ALA A 179 23.73 4.68 -17.21
N GLY A 180 23.48 4.02 -16.08
CA GLY A 180 24.42 3.94 -14.94
C GLY A 180 25.57 2.95 -15.15
N SER A 181 25.57 2.19 -16.26
CA SER A 181 26.43 1.02 -16.49
C SER A 181 27.22 1.12 -17.81
N GLY A 182 27.50 2.34 -18.27
CA GLY A 182 28.31 2.58 -19.47
C GLY A 182 27.60 2.31 -20.81
N GLY A 183 26.25 2.28 -20.82
CA GLY A 183 25.46 2.17 -22.05
C GLY A 183 25.36 0.76 -22.63
N VAL A 184 25.69 -0.28 -21.85
CA VAL A 184 25.60 -1.68 -22.26
C VAL A 184 24.53 -2.40 -21.46
N VAL A 185 23.60 -3.06 -22.15
CA VAL A 185 22.58 -3.94 -21.56
C VAL A 185 23.05 -5.39 -21.62
N GLN A 186 22.83 -6.13 -20.54
CA GLN A 186 23.06 -7.56 -20.45
C GLN A 186 21.75 -8.32 -20.69
N LEU A 187 21.48 -8.72 -21.93
CA LEU A 187 20.25 -9.44 -22.30
C LEU A 187 20.32 -10.89 -21.84
N CYS A 188 19.34 -11.30 -21.04
CA CYS A 188 19.22 -12.63 -20.48
C CYS A 188 18.22 -13.48 -21.29
N ALA A 189 18.53 -14.76 -21.49
CA ALA A 189 17.63 -15.75 -22.07
C ALA A 189 17.77 -17.09 -21.34
N TRP A 190 16.67 -17.85 -21.24
CA TRP A 190 16.73 -19.20 -20.69
C TRP A 190 17.47 -20.14 -21.64
N GLU A 191 18.45 -20.89 -21.12
CA GLU A 191 19.02 -22.04 -21.80
C GLU A 191 18.19 -23.28 -21.45
N GLY A 192 17.45 -23.79 -22.45
CA GLY A 192 16.56 -24.94 -22.27
C GLY A 192 15.21 -24.54 -21.65
N ALA A 193 14.90 -25.09 -20.48
CA ALA A 193 13.60 -24.89 -19.82
C ALA A 193 13.58 -23.62 -18.96
N VAL A 194 12.39 -23.07 -18.76
CA VAL A 194 12.16 -21.93 -17.85
C VAL A 194 12.62 -22.27 -16.43
N GLY A 195 13.41 -21.39 -15.81
CA GLY A 195 14.05 -21.64 -14.51
C GLY A 195 15.38 -22.40 -14.58
N GLY A 196 15.85 -22.73 -15.78
CA GLY A 196 17.14 -23.35 -16.06
C GLY A 196 18.32 -22.38 -15.99
N GLU A 197 19.38 -22.69 -16.75
CA GLU A 197 20.53 -21.80 -16.90
C GLU A 197 20.16 -20.54 -17.70
N VAL A 198 20.92 -19.47 -17.51
CA VAL A 198 20.64 -18.15 -18.13
C VAL A 198 21.83 -17.75 -18.99
N ALA A 199 21.61 -17.68 -20.30
CA ALA A 199 22.54 -17.09 -21.25
C ALA A 199 22.50 -15.56 -21.12
N ILE A 200 23.68 -14.93 -21.13
CA ILE A 200 23.82 -13.47 -21.01
C ILE A 200 24.60 -12.94 -22.21
N ASN A 201 24.00 -12.01 -22.95
CA ASN A 201 24.61 -11.37 -24.11
C ASN A 201 24.62 -9.85 -23.97
N ALA A 202 25.79 -9.24 -24.12
CA ALA A 202 25.96 -7.80 -24.06
C ALA A 202 25.48 -7.12 -25.36
N VAL A 203 24.64 -6.10 -25.24
CA VAL A 203 24.11 -5.31 -26.36
C VAL A 203 24.18 -3.82 -26.03
N GLN A 204 24.61 -3.01 -27.00
CA GLN A 204 24.65 -1.55 -26.85
C GLN A 204 23.23 -0.96 -26.87
N ILE A 205 23.00 0.08 -26.07
CA ILE A 205 21.75 0.84 -26.12
C ILE A 205 21.52 1.46 -27.51
N GLY A 206 20.25 1.73 -27.85
CA GLY A 206 19.84 2.28 -29.13
C GLY A 206 19.21 1.23 -30.05
N PRO A 207 19.29 1.40 -31.40
CA PRO A 207 18.57 0.55 -32.35
C PRO A 207 18.91 -0.94 -32.27
N GLN A 208 20.16 -1.29 -31.92
CA GLN A 208 20.58 -2.69 -31.77
C GLN A 208 19.82 -3.38 -30.65
N LEU A 209 19.61 -2.70 -29.51
CA LEU A 209 18.85 -3.24 -28.39
C LEU A 209 17.39 -3.53 -28.80
N GLU A 210 16.74 -2.60 -29.51
CA GLU A 210 15.37 -2.81 -29.98
C GLU A 210 15.28 -4.00 -30.94
N GLN A 211 16.23 -4.14 -31.86
CA GLN A 211 16.28 -5.27 -32.79
C GLN A 211 16.49 -6.61 -32.05
N SER A 212 17.41 -6.66 -31.08
CA SER A 212 17.66 -7.86 -30.27
C SER A 212 16.45 -8.20 -29.40
N LEU A 213 15.78 -7.21 -28.82
CA LEU A 213 14.56 -7.43 -28.04
C LEU A 213 13.42 -7.92 -28.92
N MET A 214 13.25 -7.40 -30.13
CA MET A 214 12.27 -7.92 -31.09
C MET A 214 12.50 -9.41 -31.42
N GLN A 215 13.75 -9.83 -31.53
CA GLN A 215 14.10 -11.25 -31.77
C GLN A 215 13.82 -12.12 -30.54
N LEU A 216 14.08 -11.62 -29.33
CA LEU A 216 13.89 -12.34 -28.07
C LEU A 216 12.48 -12.19 -27.49
N LEU A 217 11.63 -11.32 -28.05
CA LEU A 217 10.30 -11.03 -27.54
C LEU A 217 9.43 -12.28 -27.33
N PRO A 218 9.46 -13.32 -28.17
CA PRO A 218 8.74 -14.57 -27.90
C PRO A 218 9.08 -15.18 -26.54
N SER A 219 10.33 -15.07 -26.08
CA SER A 219 10.75 -15.55 -24.75
C SER A 219 10.24 -14.66 -23.61
N PHE A 220 10.20 -13.34 -23.80
CA PHE A 220 9.62 -12.41 -22.82
C PHE A 220 8.09 -12.54 -22.72
N LYS A 221 7.42 -12.95 -23.79
CA LYS A 221 5.97 -13.22 -23.82
C LYS A 221 5.60 -14.64 -23.39
N ALA A 222 6.58 -15.51 -23.17
CA ALA A 222 6.39 -16.85 -22.65
C ALA A 222 6.47 -16.89 -21.10
N PRO A 223 6.05 -18.00 -20.46
CA PRO A 223 6.25 -18.18 -19.02
C PRO A 223 7.70 -17.91 -18.58
N GLY A 224 7.87 -17.13 -17.52
CA GLY A 224 9.18 -16.74 -16.98
C GLY A 224 9.81 -15.55 -17.70
N GLY A 225 9.14 -14.97 -18.68
CA GLY A 225 9.63 -13.79 -19.42
C GLY A 225 9.72 -12.53 -18.55
N VAL A 226 8.81 -12.35 -17.59
CA VAL A 226 8.89 -11.23 -16.63
C VAL A 226 10.13 -11.37 -15.73
N LEU A 227 10.46 -12.59 -15.33
CA LEU A 227 11.67 -12.88 -14.56
C LEU A 227 12.94 -12.62 -15.38
N LEU A 228 12.96 -12.98 -16.67
CA LEU A 228 14.09 -12.64 -17.55
C LEU A 228 14.35 -11.14 -17.60
N LEU A 229 13.32 -10.30 -17.60
CA LEU A 229 13.49 -8.85 -17.58
C LEU A 229 14.16 -8.38 -16.29
N VAL A 230 13.76 -8.92 -15.14
CA VAL A 230 14.43 -8.63 -13.86
C VAL A 230 15.90 -9.03 -13.91
N TYR A 231 16.20 -10.21 -14.45
CA TYR A 231 17.59 -10.66 -14.63
C TYR A 231 18.37 -9.72 -15.54
N CYS A 232 17.79 -9.27 -16.66
CA CYS A 232 18.42 -8.29 -17.53
C CYS A 232 18.76 -7.01 -16.75
N CYS A 233 17.84 -6.50 -15.93
CA CYS A 233 18.08 -5.29 -15.13
C CYS A 233 19.18 -5.51 -14.08
N VAL A 234 19.10 -6.60 -13.31
CA VAL A 234 20.03 -6.88 -12.20
C VAL A 234 21.44 -7.14 -12.72
N VAL A 235 21.58 -7.94 -13.78
CA VAL A 235 22.88 -8.23 -14.40
C VAL A 235 23.46 -6.98 -15.06
N THR A 236 22.63 -6.12 -15.68
CA THR A 236 23.07 -4.86 -16.28
C THR A 236 23.61 -3.89 -15.23
N ARG A 237 22.89 -3.68 -14.11
CA ARG A 237 23.34 -2.80 -13.02
C ARG A 237 24.54 -3.37 -12.26
N GLY A 238 24.61 -4.69 -12.15
CA GLY A 238 25.60 -5.42 -11.38
C GLY A 238 25.16 -5.65 -9.93
N ALA A 239 25.42 -6.85 -9.41
CA ALA A 239 24.94 -7.27 -8.10
C ALA A 239 25.54 -6.46 -6.93
N GLU A 240 26.83 -6.14 -6.99
CA GLU A 240 27.52 -5.33 -5.97
C GLU A 240 26.95 -3.90 -5.90
N ASN A 241 26.71 -3.32 -7.07
CA ASN A 241 26.08 -2.01 -7.20
C ASN A 241 24.66 -2.01 -6.61
N ILE A 242 23.87 -3.06 -6.88
CA ILE A 242 22.54 -3.19 -6.29
C ILE A 242 22.63 -3.31 -4.76
N GLN A 243 23.53 -4.12 -4.23
CA GLN A 243 23.72 -4.21 -2.78
C GLN A 243 24.10 -2.85 -2.17
N SER A 244 24.91 -2.06 -2.87
CA SER A 244 25.24 -0.69 -2.44
C SER A 244 24.04 0.25 -2.49
N ASP A 245 23.24 0.19 -3.57
CA ASP A 245 22.03 1.00 -3.73
C ASP A 245 21.03 0.74 -2.60
N VAL A 246 20.73 -0.54 -2.36
CA VAL A 246 19.77 -1.02 -1.36
C VAL A 246 20.20 -0.62 0.05
N ARG A 247 21.48 -0.85 0.40
CA ARG A 247 22.01 -0.44 1.72
C ARG A 247 22.00 1.07 1.90
N GLY A 248 22.28 1.83 0.84
CA GLY A 248 22.26 3.29 0.85
C GLY A 248 20.88 3.88 1.18
N SER A 249 19.81 3.16 0.84
CA SER A 249 18.42 3.53 1.13
C SER A 249 17.87 2.92 2.42
N GLY A 250 18.70 2.23 3.21
CA GLY A 250 18.29 1.56 4.45
C GLY A 250 17.52 0.25 4.24
N GLY A 251 17.51 -0.28 3.00
CA GLY A 251 16.93 -1.59 2.69
C GLY A 251 17.94 -2.72 2.88
N GLU A 252 17.46 -3.96 2.77
CA GLU A 252 18.27 -5.17 2.81
C GLU A 252 17.84 -6.13 1.70
N PRO A 253 18.76 -6.85 1.03
CA PRO A 253 18.40 -7.95 0.14
C PRO A 253 17.74 -9.10 0.94
N PRO A 254 16.96 -9.99 0.29
CA PRO A 254 16.76 -10.09 -1.16
C PRO A 254 15.76 -9.08 -1.74
N LEU A 255 15.91 -8.77 -3.03
CA LEU A 255 14.98 -7.89 -3.75
C LEU A 255 13.56 -8.47 -3.91
N ILE A 256 13.40 -9.78 -3.76
CA ILE A 256 12.09 -10.44 -3.74
C ILE A 256 11.92 -11.15 -2.40
N VAL A 257 10.94 -10.70 -1.62
CA VAL A 257 10.87 -11.02 -0.19
C VAL A 257 9.91 -12.20 0.07
N ALA A 258 10.40 -13.16 0.84
CA ALA A 258 9.64 -14.32 1.33
C ALA A 258 8.65 -13.91 2.45
N PRO A 259 7.59 -14.70 2.71
CA PRO A 259 7.23 -15.97 2.06
C PRO A 259 6.41 -15.80 0.77
N TYR A 260 5.97 -14.58 0.44
CA TYR A 260 5.03 -14.33 -0.67
C TYR A 260 5.67 -13.94 -2.00
N ALA A 261 7.01 -13.91 -2.05
CA ALA A 261 7.79 -13.53 -3.21
C ALA A 261 7.40 -12.15 -3.78
N LEU A 262 7.19 -11.19 -2.87
CA LEU A 262 6.74 -9.84 -3.18
C LEU A 262 7.85 -9.04 -3.86
N CYS A 263 7.49 -8.37 -4.95
CA CYS A 263 8.32 -7.34 -5.56
C CYS A 263 8.51 -6.18 -4.58
N THR A 264 9.74 -5.73 -4.39
CA THR A 264 10.09 -4.60 -3.53
C THR A 264 10.12 -3.28 -4.31
N SER A 265 10.15 -2.15 -3.59
CA SER A 265 10.28 -0.82 -4.19
C SER A 265 11.63 -0.63 -4.88
N GLU A 266 12.66 -1.36 -4.46
CA GLU A 266 14.02 -1.40 -5.01
C GLU A 266 14.01 -1.89 -6.47
N ILE A 267 13.22 -2.92 -6.80
CA ILE A 267 13.06 -3.39 -8.19
C ILE A 267 12.35 -2.34 -9.04
N VAL A 268 11.29 -1.74 -8.49
CA VAL A 268 10.53 -0.68 -9.18
C VAL A 268 11.44 0.52 -9.45
N ALA A 269 12.23 0.95 -8.48
CA ALA A 269 13.22 2.01 -8.61
C ALA A 269 14.31 1.66 -9.62
N LEU A 270 14.86 0.44 -9.57
CA LEU A 270 15.84 -0.02 -10.55
C LEU A 270 15.32 0.13 -11.98
N MET A 271 14.09 -0.33 -12.23
CA MET A 271 13.52 -0.26 -13.57
C MET A 271 13.16 1.17 -14.01
N LEU A 272 12.78 2.06 -13.08
CA LEU A 272 12.32 3.42 -13.39
C LEU A 272 13.44 4.48 -13.43
N LYS A 273 14.49 4.33 -12.61
CA LYS A 273 15.59 5.30 -12.51
C LYS A 273 16.99 4.70 -12.68
N GLY A 274 17.10 3.38 -12.84
CA GLY A 274 18.36 2.68 -13.08
C GLY A 274 19.17 2.40 -11.82
N VAL A 275 18.64 2.71 -10.64
CA VAL A 275 19.31 2.56 -9.34
C VAL A 275 18.33 1.85 -8.39
N ALA A 276 18.79 0.79 -7.70
CA ALA A 276 17.95 -0.03 -6.81
C ALA A 276 17.77 0.60 -5.42
N ASP A 277 17.57 1.92 -5.38
CA ASP A 277 17.28 2.69 -4.18
C ASP A 277 15.75 2.78 -4.02
N GLY A 278 15.22 1.94 -3.13
CA GLY A 278 13.79 1.78 -2.87
C GLY A 278 13.14 2.92 -2.08
N ASN A 279 13.90 3.94 -1.67
CA ASN A 279 13.34 5.10 -1.00
C ASN A 279 12.52 5.93 -1.99
N VAL A 280 11.20 5.91 -1.80
CA VAL A 280 10.23 6.69 -2.60
C VAL A 280 9.90 8.04 -1.97
N SER A 281 10.48 8.35 -0.80
CA SER A 281 10.18 9.58 -0.09
C SER A 281 10.98 10.78 -0.60
N ALA A 282 10.51 11.98 -0.27
CA ALA A 282 11.16 13.24 -0.59
C ALA A 282 12.44 13.48 0.24
N TYR A 283 12.80 12.59 1.17
CA TYR A 283 13.90 12.76 2.12
C TYR A 283 14.71 11.47 2.28
N SER A 284 15.88 11.53 2.91
CA SER A 284 16.56 10.32 3.39
C SER A 284 15.69 9.58 4.42
N PRO A 285 15.86 8.26 4.62
CA PRO A 285 15.24 7.54 5.74
C PRO A 285 15.50 8.17 7.12
N THR A 286 16.57 8.96 7.25
CA THR A 286 16.93 9.70 8.47
C THR A 286 16.39 11.15 8.49
N GLY A 287 15.49 11.51 7.57
CA GLY A 287 15.02 12.88 7.36
C GLY A 287 16.08 13.83 6.78
N GLY A 288 15.85 15.13 6.93
CA GLY A 288 16.78 16.19 6.51
C GLY A 288 16.32 16.99 5.29
N ALA A 289 17.28 17.40 4.45
CA ALA A 289 17.00 18.17 3.24
C ALA A 289 16.26 17.32 2.21
N LYS A 290 15.41 17.99 1.43
CA LYS A 290 14.71 17.36 0.32
C LYS A 290 15.71 16.79 -0.71
N ILE A 291 15.52 15.54 -1.11
CA ILE A 291 16.33 14.85 -2.12
C ILE A 291 15.56 14.75 -3.44
N SER A 292 16.27 14.74 -4.56
CA SER A 292 15.66 14.42 -5.85
C SER A 292 15.62 12.91 -6.05
N TRP A 293 14.44 12.36 -6.32
CA TRP A 293 14.30 10.91 -6.47
C TRP A 293 15.03 10.36 -7.70
N HIS A 294 15.05 11.12 -8.79
CA HIS A 294 15.77 10.77 -10.01
C HIS A 294 17.29 10.99 -9.90
N ASN A 295 17.75 11.68 -8.84
CA ASN A 295 19.16 12.03 -8.61
C ASN A 295 19.87 12.60 -9.86
N GLY A 296 19.17 13.43 -10.63
CA GLY A 296 19.69 14.04 -11.86
C GLY A 296 19.86 13.09 -13.07
N SER A 297 19.34 11.84 -12.99
CA SER A 297 19.35 10.91 -14.12
C SER A 297 18.51 11.44 -15.29
N ALA A 298 19.18 11.78 -16.40
CA ALA A 298 18.52 12.18 -17.64
C ALA A 298 17.75 11.03 -18.32
N TYR A 299 17.94 9.79 -17.84
CA TYR A 299 17.33 8.58 -18.38
C TYR A 299 16.19 8.06 -17.53
N ALA A 300 15.83 8.76 -16.44
CA ALA A 300 14.70 8.34 -15.63
C ALA A 300 13.40 8.36 -16.43
N LEU A 301 12.59 7.32 -16.26
CA LEU A 301 11.33 7.18 -16.97
C LEU A 301 10.31 8.19 -16.42
N PRO A 302 9.46 8.79 -17.27
CA PRO A 302 8.50 9.83 -16.91
C PRO A 302 7.25 9.28 -16.22
N ILE A 303 7.42 8.29 -15.33
CA ILE A 303 6.36 7.56 -14.67
C ILE A 303 6.30 7.95 -13.20
N GLY A 304 5.12 8.32 -12.74
CA GLY A 304 4.89 8.64 -11.34
C GLY A 304 4.65 7.41 -10.49
N MET A 305 4.57 7.63 -9.19
CA MET A 305 4.11 6.64 -8.21
C MET A 305 3.29 7.34 -7.15
N LEU A 306 2.21 6.71 -6.71
CA LEU A 306 1.42 7.10 -5.54
C LEU A 306 1.38 5.91 -4.59
N SER A 307 1.60 6.15 -3.30
CA SER A 307 1.71 5.07 -2.31
C SER A 307 0.88 5.31 -1.06
N ALA A 308 0.33 4.22 -0.51
CA ALA A 308 -0.33 4.22 0.79
C ALA A 308 0.65 4.44 1.97
N LEU A 309 1.95 4.27 1.74
CA LEU A 309 3.00 4.45 2.76
C LEU A 309 3.13 5.90 3.27
N GLU A 310 2.51 6.87 2.60
CA GLU A 310 2.45 8.26 3.10
C GLU A 310 1.55 8.43 4.33
N TYR A 311 0.74 7.42 4.67
CA TYR A 311 -0.20 7.51 5.79
C TYR A 311 0.30 6.83 7.06
N PRO A 312 0.07 7.46 8.23
CA PRO A 312 0.52 6.95 9.52
C PRO A 312 -0.03 5.61 9.98
N GLU A 313 -1.17 5.20 9.44
CA GLU A 313 -1.96 4.09 9.97
C GLU A 313 -1.53 2.71 9.41
N PHE A 314 -0.55 2.66 8.51
CA PHE A 314 -0.13 1.42 7.83
C PHE A 314 1.11 0.76 8.44
N GLU A 315 1.77 1.40 9.40
CA GLU A 315 2.84 0.78 10.17
C GLU A 315 2.41 0.66 11.63
N GLY A 316 2.40 -0.57 12.16
CA GLY A 316 2.25 -0.84 13.60
C GLY A 316 3.40 -0.31 14.47
N ALA A 317 4.28 0.54 13.92
CA ALA A 317 5.41 1.10 14.62
C ALA A 317 5.02 2.42 15.27
N ALA A 318 4.87 2.39 16.59
CA ALA A 318 5.02 3.58 17.42
C ALA A 318 6.41 4.20 17.14
N GLY A 319 6.50 5.15 16.20
CA GLY A 319 7.73 5.90 15.91
C GLY A 319 8.13 6.06 14.44
N GLY A 320 7.39 5.55 13.45
CA GLY A 320 7.72 5.76 12.04
C GLY A 320 7.52 7.22 11.60
N SER A 321 8.56 7.90 11.14
CA SER A 321 8.43 9.20 10.48
C SER A 321 7.82 9.01 9.09
N HIS A 322 6.55 9.39 8.92
CA HIS A 322 5.89 9.31 7.61
C HIS A 322 6.45 10.38 6.68
N LEU A 323 7.38 9.99 5.82
CA LEU A 323 8.01 10.89 4.88
C LEU A 323 7.09 11.04 3.65
N PRO A 324 6.69 12.27 3.28
CA PRO A 324 6.00 12.54 2.02
C PRO A 324 6.70 11.88 0.84
N LEU A 325 5.93 11.37 -0.12
CA LEU A 325 6.51 10.88 -1.37
C LEU A 325 7.28 11.99 -2.10
N ALA A 326 8.31 11.61 -2.85
CA ALA A 326 9.04 12.53 -3.70
C ALA A 326 8.11 13.28 -4.67
N ASP A 327 8.35 14.57 -4.88
CA ASP A 327 7.53 15.40 -5.75
C ASP A 327 7.52 14.87 -7.18
N GLU A 328 8.67 14.39 -7.66
CA GLU A 328 8.84 13.86 -9.01
C GLU A 328 7.99 12.61 -9.26
N LEU A 329 7.74 11.81 -8.22
CA LEU A 329 6.85 10.65 -8.29
C LEU A 329 5.38 11.07 -8.25
N LYS A 330 5.03 12.07 -7.45
CA LYS A 330 3.64 12.57 -7.36
C LYS A 330 3.20 13.34 -8.60
N SER A 331 4.11 14.10 -9.18
CA SER A 331 3.88 15.01 -10.30
C SER A 331 4.82 14.66 -11.46
N PRO A 332 4.67 13.48 -12.08
CA PRO A 332 5.47 13.08 -13.23
C PRO A 332 5.19 13.98 -14.44
N THR A 333 6.03 13.89 -15.47
CA THR A 333 5.82 14.63 -16.74
C THR A 333 4.79 13.99 -17.66
N THR A 334 4.37 12.75 -17.38
CA THR A 334 3.30 12.05 -18.09
C THR A 334 2.24 11.63 -17.07
N PRO A 335 0.93 11.74 -17.34
CA PRO A 335 -0.11 11.38 -16.37
C PRO A 335 -0.33 9.86 -16.30
N VAL A 336 0.73 9.15 -15.91
CA VAL A 336 0.79 7.71 -15.68
C VAL A 336 1.45 7.49 -14.33
N TRP A 337 0.80 6.74 -13.45
CA TRP A 337 1.27 6.45 -12.12
C TRP A 337 1.24 4.95 -11.83
N ILE A 338 2.28 4.46 -11.16
CA ILE A 338 2.20 3.23 -10.39
C ILE A 338 1.42 3.52 -9.11
N ILE A 339 0.49 2.64 -8.75
CA ILE A 339 -0.32 2.74 -7.54
C ILE A 339 0.10 1.62 -6.60
N HIS A 340 0.62 1.99 -5.43
CA HIS A 340 1.16 1.05 -4.44
C HIS A 340 0.33 1.07 -3.15
N SER A 341 -0.34 -0.04 -2.87
CA SER A 341 -1.23 -0.17 -1.70
C SER A 341 -0.53 -0.61 -0.42
N SER A 342 0.80 -0.49 -0.35
CA SER A 342 1.75 -1.15 0.58
C SER A 342 2.10 -2.60 0.22
N THR A 343 1.11 -3.43 -0.10
CA THR A 343 1.30 -4.86 -0.38
C THR A 343 1.17 -5.26 -1.85
N HIS A 344 0.60 -4.40 -2.70
CA HIS A 344 0.35 -4.68 -4.10
C HIS A 344 0.62 -3.47 -4.99
N PHE A 345 1.14 -3.73 -6.18
CA PHE A 345 1.38 -2.71 -7.20
C PHE A 345 0.39 -2.87 -8.35
N THR A 346 -0.19 -1.74 -8.73
CA THR A 346 -1.08 -1.61 -9.89
C THR A 346 -0.65 -0.38 -10.68
N PHE A 347 -1.31 -0.07 -11.79
CA PHE A 347 -1.01 1.16 -12.53
C PHE A 347 -2.28 1.90 -12.91
N ALA A 348 -2.16 3.22 -13.05
CA ALA A 348 -3.24 4.09 -13.47
C ALA A 348 -2.74 5.16 -14.45
N PHE A 349 -3.61 5.63 -15.34
CA PHE A 349 -3.26 6.64 -16.33
C PHE A 349 -4.46 7.48 -16.78
N CYS A 350 -4.17 8.68 -17.30
CA CYS A 350 -5.14 9.49 -18.01
C CYS A 350 -4.99 9.28 -19.53
N PRO A 351 -6.10 8.98 -20.25
CA PRO A 351 -6.04 8.52 -21.63
C PRO A 351 -5.81 9.64 -22.65
N SER A 352 -5.91 10.91 -22.28
CA SER A 352 -5.88 12.01 -23.26
C SER A 352 -4.63 12.87 -23.10
N ASP A 353 -3.79 12.90 -24.14
CA ASP A 353 -2.61 13.77 -24.21
C ASP A 353 -2.98 15.26 -24.08
N SER A 354 -4.12 15.68 -24.63
CA SER A 354 -4.58 17.07 -24.52
C SER A 354 -4.93 17.49 -23.09
N LEU A 355 -5.14 16.53 -22.18
CA LEU A 355 -5.43 16.79 -20.78
C LEU A 355 -4.19 16.70 -19.90
N ASP A 356 -3.00 16.39 -20.42
CA ASP A 356 -1.79 16.20 -19.60
C ASP A 356 -1.47 17.42 -18.77
N GLN A 357 -1.40 18.59 -19.43
CA GLN A 357 -1.12 19.85 -18.75
C GLN A 357 -2.19 20.19 -17.72
N GLN A 358 -3.45 19.79 -17.97
CA GLN A 358 -4.53 19.99 -17.02
C GLN A 358 -4.36 19.07 -15.81
N VAL A 359 -4.26 17.76 -16.01
CA VAL A 359 -4.17 16.75 -14.94
C VAL A 359 -2.92 16.95 -14.07
N LEU A 360 -1.81 17.34 -14.69
CA LEU A 360 -0.54 17.57 -14.01
C LEU A 360 -0.44 18.97 -13.36
N SER A 361 -1.43 19.84 -13.58
CA SER A 361 -1.47 21.16 -12.96
C SER A 361 -1.83 21.11 -11.46
N ASP A 362 -1.59 22.23 -10.78
CA ASP A 362 -2.02 22.42 -9.38
C ASP A 362 -3.54 22.44 -9.21
N ALA A 363 -4.32 22.65 -10.28
CA ALA A 363 -5.79 22.73 -10.25
C ALA A 363 -6.41 21.93 -11.42
N PRO A 364 -6.37 20.58 -11.36
CA PRO A 364 -6.70 19.75 -12.51
C PRO A 364 -8.19 19.71 -12.89
N GLY A 365 -9.08 20.23 -12.04
CA GLY A 365 -10.52 20.19 -12.31
C GLY A 365 -11.04 18.76 -12.36
N GLU A 366 -11.83 18.42 -13.39
CA GLU A 366 -12.40 17.08 -13.59
C GLU A 366 -11.67 16.32 -14.70
N PHE A 367 -11.35 15.05 -14.45
CA PHE A 367 -10.72 14.16 -15.44
C PHE A 367 -11.06 12.68 -15.20
N GLU A 368 -10.71 11.83 -16.17
CA GLU A 368 -10.83 10.38 -16.06
C GLU A 368 -9.47 9.73 -15.80
N LEU A 369 -9.46 8.80 -14.85
CA LEU A 369 -8.30 7.99 -14.50
C LEU A 369 -8.67 6.51 -14.69
N TYR A 370 -7.93 5.83 -15.56
CA TYR A 370 -8.09 4.40 -15.80
C TYR A 370 -7.11 3.66 -14.91
N HIS A 371 -7.59 2.70 -14.13
CA HIS A 371 -6.80 1.91 -13.18
C HIS A 371 -6.90 0.42 -13.53
N TRP A 372 -5.74 -0.21 -13.66
CA TRP A 372 -5.61 -1.63 -13.96
C TRP A 372 -5.19 -2.41 -12.73
N ASN A 373 -5.99 -3.42 -12.37
CA ASN A 373 -5.56 -4.49 -11.48
C ASN A 373 -5.48 -5.80 -12.26
N GLY A 374 -4.27 -6.36 -12.41
CA GLY A 374 -4.06 -7.62 -13.13
C GLY A 374 -4.23 -8.88 -12.28
N LEU A 375 -4.30 -8.76 -10.94
CA LEU A 375 -4.19 -9.88 -10.00
C LEU A 375 -5.55 -10.41 -9.54
N PRO A 376 -5.83 -11.74 -9.67
CA PRO A 376 -7.01 -12.37 -9.07
C PRO A 376 -7.02 -12.33 -7.53
N PRO A 377 -8.19 -12.33 -6.87
CA PRO A 377 -9.54 -12.35 -7.46
C PRO A 377 -10.06 -10.96 -7.89
N GLY A 378 -9.38 -9.88 -7.51
CA GLY A 378 -9.81 -8.50 -7.80
C GLY A 378 -9.56 -8.03 -9.24
N GLY A 379 -8.90 -8.84 -10.06
CA GLY A 379 -8.58 -8.61 -11.48
C GLY A 379 -8.48 -9.94 -12.24
N PRO A 380 -8.16 -9.93 -13.55
CA PRO A 380 -7.78 -8.78 -14.36
C PRO A 380 -8.96 -7.85 -14.70
N VAL A 381 -8.87 -6.57 -14.32
CA VAL A 381 -9.92 -5.58 -14.58
C VAL A 381 -9.34 -4.20 -14.84
N MET A 382 -9.87 -3.55 -15.88
CA MET A 382 -9.69 -2.12 -16.11
C MET A 382 -10.90 -1.38 -15.55
N THR A 383 -10.65 -0.44 -14.64
CA THR A 383 -11.68 0.38 -14.01
C THR A 383 -11.46 1.85 -14.37
N CYS A 384 -12.54 2.62 -14.45
CA CYS A 384 -12.46 4.05 -14.75
C CYS A 384 -13.02 4.84 -13.56
N LEU A 385 -12.21 5.74 -13.03
CA LEU A 385 -12.59 6.72 -12.03
C LEU A 385 -12.76 8.08 -12.71
N ARG A 386 -13.90 8.71 -12.47
CA ARG A 386 -14.07 10.15 -12.66
C ARG A 386 -13.58 10.85 -11.41
N VAL A 387 -12.53 11.65 -11.55
CA VAL A 387 -11.91 12.39 -10.46
C VAL A 387 -12.24 13.86 -10.61
N ASN A 388 -12.88 14.46 -9.61
CA ASN A 388 -13.06 15.90 -9.50
C ASN A 388 -12.08 16.43 -8.45
N ALA A 389 -10.96 16.94 -8.92
CA ALA A 389 -9.88 17.53 -8.14
C ALA A 389 -9.88 19.07 -8.22
N SER A 390 -11.07 19.69 -8.25
CA SER A 390 -11.20 21.16 -8.24
C SER A 390 -10.63 21.81 -6.98
N GLY A 391 -10.43 21.05 -5.91
CA GLY A 391 -9.72 21.48 -4.69
C GLY A 391 -8.20 21.58 -4.82
N GLY A 392 -7.64 21.17 -5.97
CA GLY A 392 -6.23 21.24 -6.29
C GLY A 392 -5.42 20.01 -5.91
N ALA A 393 -4.19 19.94 -6.44
CA ALA A 393 -3.20 18.94 -6.10
C ALA A 393 -2.50 19.28 -4.77
N CYS A 394 -1.88 18.27 -4.15
CA CYS A 394 -1.06 18.45 -2.97
C CYS A 394 0.11 19.39 -3.26
N LYS A 395 0.50 20.19 -2.27
CA LYS A 395 1.69 21.03 -2.36
C LYS A 395 2.96 20.16 -2.39
N PRO A 396 4.05 20.66 -2.98
CA PRO A 396 5.39 20.10 -2.82
C PRO A 396 5.72 19.76 -1.37
N ALA A 397 6.46 18.66 -1.17
CA ALA A 397 7.01 18.36 0.14
C ALA A 397 7.89 19.53 0.64
N PRO A 398 7.86 19.88 1.94
CA PRO A 398 8.66 20.96 2.51
C PRO A 398 10.16 20.88 2.17
N ALA A 399 10.89 22.00 2.21
CA ALA A 399 12.32 22.00 1.89
C ALA A 399 13.17 21.15 2.85
N VAL A 400 12.72 21.02 4.11
CA VAL A 400 13.37 20.24 5.17
C VAL A 400 12.31 19.47 5.93
N HIS A 401 12.56 18.19 6.16
CA HIS A 401 11.79 17.38 7.10
C HIS A 401 12.51 17.35 8.44
N THR A 402 11.78 17.66 9.51
CA THR A 402 12.24 17.46 10.89
C THR A 402 11.32 16.41 11.51
N GLU A 403 11.88 15.25 11.86
CA GLU A 403 11.13 14.21 12.56
C GLU A 403 10.57 14.73 13.90
N GLY A 404 9.38 14.27 14.28
CA GLY A 404 8.76 14.63 15.57
C GLY A 404 8.08 16.00 15.62
N VAL A 405 7.94 16.74 14.50
CA VAL A 405 7.26 18.06 14.49
C VAL A 405 5.76 17.96 14.19
N SER A 406 5.13 16.78 14.29
CA SER A 406 3.68 16.77 14.42
C SER A 406 3.34 17.46 15.75
N GLN A 407 2.91 18.72 15.66
CA GLN A 407 2.48 19.47 16.84
C GLN A 407 1.15 18.88 17.28
N TYR A 408 1.22 17.83 18.09
CA TYR A 408 0.06 17.34 18.82
C TYR A 408 -0.33 18.42 19.81
N TYR A 409 -1.51 19.00 19.60
CA TYR A 409 -2.11 19.91 20.55
C TYR A 409 -3.02 19.14 21.47
N LYS A 410 -3.00 19.50 22.75
CA LYS A 410 -3.92 18.90 23.71
C LYS A 410 -5.37 19.15 23.25
N PRO A 411 -6.23 18.11 23.18
CA PRO A 411 -7.61 18.26 22.75
C PRO A 411 -8.39 19.15 23.71
N ILE A 412 -9.32 19.94 23.16
CA ILE A 412 -10.22 20.77 23.94
C ILE A 412 -11.30 19.88 24.55
N VAL A 413 -11.40 19.95 25.87
CA VAL A 413 -12.35 19.20 26.70
C VAL A 413 -13.22 20.22 27.45
N ASN A 414 -14.52 19.95 27.56
CA ASN A 414 -15.47 20.71 28.39
C ASN A 414 -15.56 22.22 28.06
N HIS A 415 -15.29 22.61 26.82
CA HIS A 415 -15.50 24.00 26.38
C HIS A 415 -17.02 24.30 26.33
N ALA A 416 -17.41 25.57 26.42
CA ALA A 416 -18.83 25.98 26.40
C ALA A 416 -19.61 25.46 25.17
N ASN A 417 -18.88 25.17 24.07
CA ASN A 417 -19.42 24.63 22.83
C ASN A 417 -19.23 23.11 22.66
N GLY A 418 -18.68 22.40 23.66
CA GLY A 418 -18.48 20.96 23.63
C GLY A 418 -17.01 20.55 23.74
N SER A 419 -16.71 19.31 23.38
CA SER A 419 -15.37 18.73 23.35
C SER A 419 -14.98 18.32 21.93
N GLU A 420 -13.69 18.19 21.66
CA GLU A 420 -13.19 17.58 20.43
C GLU A 420 -13.49 16.08 20.39
N ILE A 421 -13.54 15.51 19.18
CA ILE A 421 -13.56 14.05 19.00
C ILE A 421 -12.17 13.53 19.32
N ASP A 422 -12.08 12.63 20.30
CA ASP A 422 -10.88 11.85 20.58
C ASP A 422 -10.71 10.75 19.54
N SER A 423 -11.75 9.94 19.35
CA SER A 423 -11.68 8.75 18.53
C SER A 423 -12.97 8.50 17.76
N VAL A 424 -12.84 8.06 16.50
CA VAL A 424 -13.92 7.40 15.76
C VAL A 424 -13.79 5.88 15.97
N VAL A 425 -14.82 5.30 16.58
CA VAL A 425 -14.84 3.90 17.04
C VAL A 425 -15.24 2.97 15.91
N GLN A 426 -16.45 3.12 15.38
CA GLN A 426 -17.02 2.21 14.39
C GLN A 426 -18.09 2.88 13.52
N ALA A 427 -18.37 2.31 12.36
CA ALA A 427 -19.51 2.66 11.52
C ALA A 427 -20.82 2.10 12.11
N HIS A 428 -21.93 2.81 11.90
CA HIS A 428 -23.24 2.37 12.38
C HIS A 428 -23.65 1.07 11.64
N PRO A 429 -23.92 -0.04 12.35
CA PRO A 429 -24.16 -1.33 11.72
C PRO A 429 -25.31 -1.33 10.71
N ALA A 430 -26.42 -0.64 11.05
CA ALA A 430 -27.58 -0.55 10.15
C ALA A 430 -27.29 0.26 8.89
N ASP A 431 -26.47 1.31 8.97
CA ASP A 431 -26.16 2.16 7.80
C ASP A 431 -25.24 1.38 6.84
N LYS A 432 -24.26 0.67 7.41
CA LYS A 432 -23.37 -0.23 6.68
C LYS A 432 -24.10 -1.39 6.01
N ALA A 433 -25.10 -1.96 6.69
CA ALA A 433 -25.94 -3.03 6.13
C ALA A 433 -26.88 -2.52 5.02
N ALA A 434 -27.46 -1.33 5.21
CA ALA A 434 -28.40 -0.74 4.25
C ALA A 434 -27.70 -0.24 2.97
N ALA A 435 -26.50 0.32 3.09
CA ALA A 435 -25.74 0.83 1.95
C ALA A 435 -24.26 0.40 2.05
N PRO A 436 -23.93 -0.86 1.74
CA PRO A 436 -22.55 -1.35 1.73
C PRO A 436 -21.71 -0.49 0.78
N ARG A 437 -20.49 -0.13 1.20
CA ARG A 437 -19.54 0.71 0.43
C ARG A 437 -19.94 2.19 0.26
N ALA A 438 -21.00 2.66 0.92
CA ALA A 438 -21.39 4.09 0.93
C ALA A 438 -20.97 4.79 2.23
N TRP A 439 -19.71 4.66 2.67
CA TRP A 439 -19.26 5.14 3.98
C TRP A 439 -19.50 6.63 4.24
N HIS A 440 -19.58 7.43 3.17
CA HIS A 440 -19.88 8.86 3.23
C HIS A 440 -21.34 9.19 3.57
N THR A 441 -22.24 8.20 3.57
CA THR A 441 -23.65 8.35 4.00
C THR A 441 -23.90 7.78 5.39
N TRP A 442 -22.92 7.09 5.98
CA TRP A 442 -23.07 6.42 7.27
C TRP A 442 -22.90 7.39 8.44
N ARG A 443 -23.44 6.98 9.59
CA ARG A 443 -23.09 7.52 10.90
C ARG A 443 -21.94 6.73 11.52
N PHE A 444 -21.18 7.41 12.37
CA PHE A 444 -20.03 6.84 13.07
C PHE A 444 -20.14 7.08 14.56
N GLU A 445 -19.83 6.05 15.35
CA GLU A 445 -19.72 6.16 16.80
C GLU A 445 -18.42 6.93 17.09
N VAL A 446 -18.54 8.04 17.80
CA VAL A 446 -17.40 8.86 18.20
C VAL A 446 -17.38 9.00 19.72
N VAL A 447 -16.17 8.99 20.26
CA VAL A 447 -15.91 9.29 21.66
C VAL A 447 -15.30 10.69 21.73
N LEU A 448 -15.88 11.54 22.56
CA LEU A 448 -15.35 12.88 22.80
C LEU A 448 -14.20 12.82 23.80
N ALA A 449 -13.25 13.75 23.64
CA ALA A 449 -12.14 13.89 24.56
C ALA A 449 -12.64 14.16 25.98
N THR A 450 -12.02 13.47 26.94
CA THR A 450 -12.28 13.61 28.38
C THR A 450 -11.02 14.09 29.09
N GLU A 451 -11.16 14.56 30.32
CA GLU A 451 -10.01 15.00 31.10
C GLU A 451 -9.14 13.78 31.44
N ASP A 452 -7.93 13.76 30.88
CA ASP A 452 -6.90 12.79 31.20
C ASP A 452 -5.59 13.53 31.50
N ALA A 453 -5.07 13.33 32.70
CA ALA A 453 -3.81 13.92 33.15
C ALA A 453 -2.60 13.31 32.44
N ALA A 454 -2.72 12.10 31.88
CA ALA A 454 -1.65 11.43 31.14
C ALA A 454 -1.51 11.92 29.69
N VAL A 455 -2.48 12.69 29.17
CA VAL A 455 -2.40 13.24 27.81
C VAL A 455 -1.51 14.49 27.83
N GLU A 456 -0.29 14.31 27.32
CA GLU A 456 0.69 15.36 27.08
C GLU A 456 0.55 15.91 25.64
N GLY A 457 0.68 17.23 25.48
CA GLY A 457 0.58 17.88 24.19
C GLY A 457 0.90 19.37 24.28
N ASN A 458 1.28 19.97 23.17
CA ASN A 458 1.56 21.40 23.12
C ASN A 458 0.29 22.21 23.41
N PRO A 459 0.39 23.35 24.11
CA PRO A 459 -0.73 24.27 24.19
C PRO A 459 -1.06 24.80 22.79
N ARG A 460 -2.36 24.93 22.47
CA ARG A 460 -2.77 25.56 21.20
C ARG A 460 -2.30 27.02 21.17
N PRO A 461 -1.72 27.49 20.05
CA PRO A 461 -1.29 28.88 19.92
C PRO A 461 -2.45 29.86 20.09
N ALA A 462 -2.19 31.00 20.71
CA ALA A 462 -3.16 32.08 20.83
C ALA A 462 -3.56 32.59 19.42
N GLY A 463 -4.86 32.63 19.13
CA GLY A 463 -5.40 33.06 17.84
C GLY A 463 -5.60 31.95 16.80
N MET A 464 -5.23 30.70 17.10
CA MET A 464 -5.61 29.56 16.26
C MET A 464 -7.13 29.37 16.29
N PRO A 465 -7.82 29.20 15.13
CA PRO A 465 -9.25 28.93 15.11
C PRO A 465 -9.59 27.68 15.94
N LEU A 466 -10.70 27.74 16.67
CA LEU A 466 -11.19 26.59 17.42
C LEU A 466 -11.51 25.43 16.45
N PRO A 467 -11.11 24.20 16.79
CA PRO A 467 -11.58 23.02 16.07
C PRO A 467 -13.10 22.88 16.24
N GLN A 468 -13.71 22.06 15.39
CA GLN A 468 -15.11 21.72 15.52
C GLN A 468 -15.34 20.93 16.82
N LEU A 469 -16.28 21.40 17.64
CA LEU A 469 -16.61 20.83 18.95
C LEU A 469 -18.00 20.20 18.93
N PHE A 470 -18.18 19.18 19.76
CA PHE A 470 -19.40 18.38 19.82
C PHE A 470 -19.94 18.36 21.26
N LYS A 471 -21.26 18.49 21.40
CA LYS A 471 -21.95 18.42 22.69
C LYS A 471 -22.57 17.05 22.88
N LEU A 472 -22.45 16.53 24.10
CA LEU A 472 -23.24 15.38 24.51
C LEU A 472 -24.72 15.80 24.65
N PRO A 473 -25.67 14.94 24.25
CA PRO A 473 -27.08 15.15 24.52
C PRO A 473 -27.35 15.36 26.02
N ALA A 474 -28.13 16.40 26.36
CA ALA A 474 -28.49 16.70 27.75
C ALA A 474 -29.34 15.59 28.40
N THR A 475 -30.01 14.78 27.59
CA THR A 475 -30.81 13.63 28.03
C THR A 475 -29.98 12.39 28.40
N GLY A 476 -28.66 12.41 28.18
CA GLY A 476 -27.82 11.22 28.31
C GLY A 476 -27.86 10.31 27.07
N PRO A 477 -27.30 9.09 27.17
CA PRO A 477 -27.31 8.11 26.08
C PRO A 477 -28.74 7.66 25.71
N ASP A 478 -28.96 7.18 24.48
CA ASP A 478 -30.27 6.63 24.09
C ASP A 478 -30.60 5.44 25.00
N PRO A 479 -31.72 5.47 25.76
CA PRO A 479 -32.06 4.42 26.72
C PRO A 479 -32.35 3.06 26.05
N ARG A 480 -32.49 3.02 24.72
CA ARG A 480 -32.77 1.80 23.95
C ARG A 480 -31.52 1.20 23.31
N ALA A 481 -30.37 1.88 23.37
CA ALA A 481 -29.14 1.43 22.74
C ALA A 481 -28.00 1.26 23.75
N PRO A 482 -27.10 0.29 23.54
CA PRO A 482 -25.89 0.20 24.33
C PRO A 482 -25.01 1.44 24.09
N TRP A 483 -24.20 1.81 25.09
CA TRP A 483 -23.37 3.01 25.04
C TRP A 483 -21.98 2.77 25.61
N ARG A 484 -20.99 3.49 25.10
CA ARG A 484 -19.60 3.38 25.54
C ARG A 484 -19.24 4.51 26.48
N CYS A 485 -18.63 4.22 27.63
CA CYS A 485 -18.13 5.26 28.52
C CYS A 485 -16.88 5.92 27.93
N ALA A 486 -16.91 7.25 27.79
CA ALA A 486 -15.83 8.00 27.15
C ALA A 486 -14.52 7.94 27.97
N THR A 487 -14.60 8.12 29.29
CA THR A 487 -13.45 8.01 30.20
C THR A 487 -12.80 6.62 30.18
N CYS A 488 -13.61 5.54 30.23
CA CYS A 488 -13.07 4.19 30.14
C CYS A 488 -12.38 3.95 28.80
N TYR A 489 -13.00 4.42 27.71
CA TYR A 489 -12.47 4.22 26.37
C TYR A 489 -11.21 5.05 26.08
N ALA A 490 -11.05 6.22 26.70
CA ALA A 490 -9.83 7.03 26.59
C ALA A 490 -8.58 6.24 27.04
N THR A 491 -8.74 5.34 28.02
CA THR A 491 -7.65 4.49 28.54
C THR A 491 -7.64 3.07 27.95
N ARG A 492 -8.43 2.80 26.92
CA ARG A 492 -8.67 1.45 26.36
C ARG A 492 -7.42 0.65 26.02
N PHE A 493 -6.36 1.27 25.52
CA PHE A 493 -5.14 0.54 25.16
C PHE A 493 -4.31 0.15 26.39
N ARG A 494 -4.48 0.87 27.51
CA ARG A 494 -3.86 0.53 28.79
C ARG A 494 -4.69 -0.50 29.56
N THR A 495 -6.02 -0.39 29.48
CA THR A 495 -6.95 -1.20 30.28
C THR A 495 -7.56 -2.37 29.50
N MET A 496 -7.34 -2.43 28.18
CA MET A 496 -8.01 -3.30 27.23
C MET A 496 -9.55 -3.23 27.30
N ASN A 497 -10.09 -2.10 27.77
CA ASN A 497 -11.53 -1.93 27.90
C ASN A 497 -12.17 -1.35 26.62
N PHE A 498 -12.67 -2.26 25.79
CA PHE A 498 -13.49 -1.96 24.61
C PHE A 498 -14.97 -2.32 24.83
N GLY A 499 -15.41 -2.48 26.09
CA GLY A 499 -16.78 -2.88 26.42
C GLY A 499 -17.84 -1.81 26.16
N LEU A 500 -19.10 -2.25 26.06
CA LEU A 500 -20.29 -1.41 26.01
C LEU A 500 -21.10 -1.60 27.30
N ASN A 501 -21.74 -0.54 27.76
CA ASN A 501 -22.77 -0.61 28.79
C ASN A 501 -24.11 -1.00 28.14
N GLU A 502 -24.91 -1.79 28.85
CA GLU A 502 -26.23 -2.20 28.38
C GLU A 502 -27.18 -0.99 28.25
N ALA A 503 -28.17 -1.11 27.36
CA ALA A 503 -29.18 -0.10 27.15
C ALA A 503 -29.93 0.23 28.45
N GLY A 504 -30.14 1.52 28.72
CA GLY A 504 -30.89 2.00 29.89
C GLY A 504 -30.11 2.00 31.21
N THR A 505 -28.83 1.63 31.21
CA THR A 505 -27.98 1.71 32.41
C THR A 505 -27.67 3.16 32.79
N GLU A 506 -27.79 3.49 34.07
CA GLU A 506 -27.55 4.84 34.61
C GLU A 506 -26.07 5.12 34.94
N VAL A 507 -25.26 4.08 35.05
CA VAL A 507 -23.83 4.15 35.37
C VAL A 507 -23.01 3.19 34.52
N CYS A 508 -21.74 3.50 34.32
CA CYS A 508 -20.83 2.61 33.61
C CYS A 508 -20.50 1.37 34.46
N SER A 509 -20.60 0.18 33.86
CA SER A 509 -20.29 -1.10 34.51
C SER A 509 -18.82 -1.27 34.90
N THR A 510 -17.91 -0.52 34.26
CA THR A 510 -16.47 -0.61 34.55
C THR A 510 -16.01 0.40 35.58
N CYS A 511 -16.30 1.70 35.41
CA CYS A 511 -15.82 2.74 36.32
C CYS A 511 -16.86 3.22 37.34
N GLY A 512 -18.12 2.80 37.22
CA GLY A 512 -19.21 3.23 38.11
C GLY A 512 -19.67 4.68 37.92
N GLN A 513 -19.09 5.44 36.99
CA GLN A 513 -19.46 6.84 36.75
C GLN A 513 -20.77 6.94 35.95
N ALA A 514 -21.58 7.95 36.29
CA ALA A 514 -22.73 8.35 35.48
C ALA A 514 -22.28 8.94 34.12
N PRO A 515 -23.06 8.79 33.03
CA PRO A 515 -22.75 9.35 31.72
C PRO A 515 -22.51 10.86 31.72
N SER A 516 -23.15 11.60 32.63
CA SER A 516 -22.96 13.05 32.78
C SER A 516 -21.57 13.44 33.31
N LEU A 517 -20.89 12.52 33.99
CA LEU A 517 -19.56 12.73 34.57
C LEU A 517 -18.46 12.10 33.70
N GLY A 518 -18.64 10.84 33.30
CA GLY A 518 -17.64 10.08 32.53
C GLY A 518 -17.76 10.23 31.01
N GLY A 519 -18.78 10.95 30.53
CA GLY A 519 -19.12 11.05 29.12
C GLY A 519 -19.57 9.72 28.48
N PHE A 520 -20.12 9.81 27.28
CA PHE A 520 -20.55 8.65 26.51
C PHE A 520 -20.30 8.85 25.01
N SER A 521 -20.23 7.75 24.26
CA SER A 521 -20.13 7.81 22.81
C SER A 521 -21.43 8.32 22.16
N ILE A 522 -21.29 9.01 21.03
CA ILE A 522 -22.41 9.54 20.25
C ILE A 522 -22.29 9.12 18.78
N TRP A 523 -23.40 9.11 18.06
CA TRP A 523 -23.43 8.82 16.63
C TRP A 523 -23.43 10.12 15.82
N VAL A 524 -22.41 10.30 14.97
CA VAL A 524 -22.24 11.51 14.15
C VAL A 524 -22.25 11.12 12.66
N PRO A 525 -23.06 11.78 11.82
CA PRO A 525 -23.02 11.58 10.36
C PRO A 525 -21.64 11.89 9.78
N TYR A 526 -21.21 11.15 8.75
CA TYR A 526 -19.92 11.40 8.06
C TYR A 526 -19.73 12.88 7.67
N SER A 527 -20.76 13.51 7.11
CA SER A 527 -20.75 14.91 6.66
C SER A 527 -20.49 15.91 7.78
N GLU A 528 -20.77 15.54 9.03
CA GLU A 528 -20.58 16.37 10.22
C GLU A 528 -19.24 16.12 10.91
N LEU A 529 -18.51 15.06 10.55
CA LEU A 529 -17.18 14.80 11.11
C LEU A 529 -16.19 15.91 10.70
N PRO A 530 -15.23 16.27 11.55
CA PRO A 530 -14.12 17.16 11.15
C PRO A 530 -13.36 16.56 9.96
N ARG A 531 -12.81 17.40 9.07
CA ARG A 531 -12.09 16.93 7.86
C ARG A 531 -11.00 15.89 8.15
N GLY A 532 -10.25 16.06 9.24
CA GLY A 532 -9.24 15.07 9.65
C GLY A 532 -9.84 13.70 9.95
N GLN A 533 -10.98 13.68 10.65
CA GLN A 533 -11.71 12.45 10.99
C GLN A 533 -12.42 11.84 9.77
N GLN A 534 -12.95 12.66 8.86
CA GLN A 534 -13.45 12.19 7.56
C GLN A 534 -12.35 11.46 6.76
N GLY A 535 -11.12 11.98 6.81
CA GLY A 535 -9.95 11.33 6.22
C GLY A 535 -9.65 9.97 6.85
N ILE A 536 -9.61 9.87 8.18
CA ILE A 536 -9.40 8.60 8.91
C ILE A 536 -10.49 7.58 8.54
N VAL A 537 -11.75 7.99 8.60
CA VAL A 537 -12.90 7.15 8.27
C VAL A 537 -12.86 6.69 6.80
N SER A 538 -12.54 7.59 5.88
CA SER A 538 -12.39 7.24 4.47
C SER A 538 -11.27 6.23 4.25
N ARG A 539 -10.11 6.37 4.93
CA ARG A 539 -9.02 5.40 4.81
C ARG A 539 -9.38 3.98 5.28
N ARG A 540 -10.26 3.89 6.28
CA ARG A 540 -10.73 2.60 6.83
C ARG A 540 -11.77 1.91 5.96
N HIS A 541 -12.59 2.67 5.23
CA HIS A 541 -13.78 2.12 4.56
C HIS A 541 -13.83 2.33 3.04
N ALA A 542 -13.04 3.25 2.49
CA ALA A 542 -12.94 3.44 1.05
C ALA A 542 -12.04 2.35 0.44
N PRO A 543 -12.24 2.02 -0.86
CA PRO A 543 -11.24 1.27 -1.61
C PRO A 543 -9.87 1.95 -1.50
N LYS A 544 -8.80 1.18 -1.27
CA LYS A 544 -7.47 1.72 -0.95
C LYS A 544 -6.96 2.72 -1.97
N ILE A 545 -7.23 2.51 -3.25
CA ILE A 545 -6.90 3.45 -4.32
C ILE A 545 -7.44 4.86 -4.05
N ILE A 546 -8.65 5.02 -3.51
CA ILE A 546 -9.21 6.35 -3.19
C ILE A 546 -8.30 7.07 -2.18
N SER A 547 -7.85 6.36 -1.14
CA SER A 547 -6.96 6.92 -0.13
C SER A 547 -5.61 7.31 -0.71
N ILE A 548 -5.06 6.47 -1.60
CA ILE A 548 -3.80 6.74 -2.29
C ILE A 548 -3.94 7.97 -3.21
N LEU A 549 -5.02 8.07 -3.98
CA LEU A 549 -5.28 9.23 -4.83
C LEU A 549 -5.46 10.51 -4.02
N HIS A 550 -5.97 10.43 -2.78
CA HIS A 550 -6.02 11.56 -1.87
C HIS A 550 -4.64 12.04 -1.38
N THR A 551 -3.57 11.25 -1.52
CA THR A 551 -2.21 11.77 -1.24
C THR A 551 -1.73 12.77 -2.29
N LYS A 552 -2.28 12.69 -3.51
CA LYS A 552 -2.06 13.65 -4.60
C LYS A 552 -3.16 14.69 -4.72
N TRP A 553 -4.42 14.32 -4.51
CA TRP A 553 -5.57 15.22 -4.59
C TRP A 553 -6.43 15.15 -3.31
N PRO A 554 -5.99 15.78 -2.19
CA PRO A 554 -6.61 15.58 -0.87
C PRO A 554 -8.09 15.98 -0.77
N GLY A 555 -8.54 16.90 -1.62
CA GLY A 555 -9.93 17.37 -1.66
C GLY A 555 -10.77 16.76 -2.77
N ALA A 556 -10.24 15.79 -3.52
CA ALA A 556 -10.94 15.27 -4.69
C ALA A 556 -12.11 14.35 -4.34
N THR A 557 -13.21 14.50 -5.06
CA THR A 557 -14.28 13.50 -5.08
C THR A 557 -14.07 12.55 -6.25
N MET A 558 -14.44 11.28 -6.05
CA MET A 558 -14.14 10.21 -7.01
C MET A 558 -15.37 9.34 -7.19
N GLN A 559 -15.71 9.08 -8.45
CA GLN A 559 -16.86 8.25 -8.81
C GLN A 559 -16.43 7.19 -9.82
N TRP A 560 -16.71 5.92 -9.50
CA TRP A 560 -16.48 4.82 -10.42
C TRP A 560 -17.48 4.86 -11.58
N ARG A 561 -16.99 4.69 -12.80
CA ARG A 561 -17.84 4.30 -13.93
C ARG A 561 -18.11 2.80 -13.83
N GLY A 562 -19.22 2.45 -13.18
CA GLY A 562 -19.62 1.07 -12.92
C GLY A 562 -19.40 0.66 -11.47
N ASN A 563 -19.32 -0.65 -11.21
CA ASN A 563 -19.10 -1.17 -9.87
C ASN A 563 -17.64 -0.90 -9.43
N PRO A 564 -17.42 -0.44 -8.19
CA PRO A 564 -16.07 -0.35 -7.64
C PRO A 564 -15.42 -1.74 -7.65
N PRO A 565 -14.10 -1.84 -7.88
CA PRO A 565 -13.40 -3.12 -7.77
C PRO A 565 -13.60 -3.69 -6.37
N SER A 566 -13.72 -5.03 -6.28
CA SER A 566 -13.59 -5.75 -5.01
C SER A 566 -12.13 -5.66 -4.61
N VAL A 567 -11.77 -4.63 -3.85
CA VAL A 567 -10.44 -4.48 -3.24
C VAL A 567 -10.56 -4.73 -1.75
#